data_AF-U4LBK7-F1
#
_entry.id   AF-U4LBK7-F1
#
_cell.length_a   1.000
_cell.length_b   1.000
_cell.length_c   1.000
_cell.angle_alpha   90.00
_cell.angle_beta   90.00
_cell.angle_gamma   90.00
#
_symmetry.space_group_name_H-M   'P 1'
#
loop_
_entity.id
_entity.type
_entity.pdbx_description
1 polymer ?
#
loop_
_entity_poly.entity_id
_entity_poly.type
_entity_poly.pdbx_seq_one_letter_code
_entity_poly.pdbx_strand_id
1 'polypeptide(L)'
;MVASTREPRFVVAVDFGTTFTSVAFAHSTSPRDVKLVMTWPGAGTGDPSAEQVPTEVHYTNEESRARRWGYELENSSTADALK
;
A
#
# COMPACT_ATOMS: atom_id res chain seq x y z
N MET A 1 29.37 6.94 -28.24
CA MET A 1 28.68 6.95 -26.93
C MET A 1 27.60 5.89 -26.99
N VAL A 2 27.79 4.75 -26.32
CA VAL A 2 26.78 3.67 -26.31
C VAL A 2 25.72 4.06 -25.29
N ALA A 3 24.49 4.25 -25.73
CA ALA A 3 23.37 4.44 -24.81
C ALA A 3 23.26 3.18 -23.95
N SER A 4 23.44 3.30 -22.64
CA SER A 4 23.08 2.23 -21.72
C SER A 4 21.57 2.01 -21.85
N THR A 5 21.17 0.90 -22.47
CA THR A 5 19.77 0.48 -22.55
C THR A 5 19.35 0.00 -21.17
N ARG A 6 19.04 0.94 -20.29
CA ARG A 6 18.44 0.62 -18.99
C ARG A 6 17.09 -0.01 -19.28
N GLU A 7 16.90 -1.25 -18.81
CA GLU A 7 15.62 -1.94 -18.98
C GLU A 7 14.47 -1.07 -18.43
N PRO A 8 13.28 -1.11 -19.06
CA PRO A 8 12.09 -0.46 -18.55
C PRO A 8 11.80 -0.91 -17.11
N ARG A 9 11.56 0.05 -16.21
CA ARG A 9 11.34 -0.21 -14.79
C ARG A 9 10.22 0.67 -14.26
N PHE A 10 9.46 0.17 -13.29
CA PHE A 10 8.68 1.03 -12.40
C PHE A 10 9.57 1.52 -11.27
N VAL A 11 9.58 2.82 -11.06
CA VAL A 11 10.20 3.45 -9.88
C VAL A 11 9.09 3.75 -8.91
N VAL A 12 9.22 3.25 -7.68
CA VAL A 12 8.22 3.41 -6.62
C VAL A 12 8.83 4.27 -5.52
N ALA A 13 8.10 5.31 -5.12
CA ALA A 13 8.38 6.13 -3.94
C ALA A 13 7.45 5.69 -2.81
N VAL A 14 8.03 5.45 -1.64
CA VAL A 14 7.29 5.07 -0.43
C VAL A 14 7.58 6.12 0.63
N ASP A 15 6.54 6.80 1.09
CA ASP A 15 6.59 7.61 2.30
C ASP A 15 6.03 6.76 3.43
N PHE A 16 6.92 6.23 4.28
CA PHE A 16 6.57 5.39 5.41
C PHE A 16 6.51 6.25 6.68
N GLY A 17 5.46 7.04 6.78
CA GLY A 17 5.22 7.91 7.93
C GLY A 17 4.85 7.11 9.18
N THR A 18 4.89 7.77 10.34
CA THR A 18 4.54 7.15 11.62
C THR A 18 3.07 6.76 11.71
N THR A 19 2.18 7.56 11.13
CA THR A 19 0.73 7.37 11.23
C THR A 19 0.15 6.81 9.93
N PHE A 20 0.61 7.32 8.79
CA PHE A 20 0.14 6.93 7.48
C PHE A 20 1.30 6.67 6.54
N THR A 21 1.10 5.72 5.63
CA THR A 21 1.99 5.37 4.53
C THR A 21 1.35 5.83 3.22
N SER A 22 2.14 6.38 2.31
CA SER A 22 1.69 6.67 0.94
C SER A 22 2.68 6.11 -0.09
N VAL A 23 2.16 5.77 -1.28
CA VAL A 23 2.96 5.17 -2.35
C VAL A 23 2.64 5.85 -3.67
N ALA A 24 3.68 6.26 -4.39
CA ALA A 24 3.56 6.75 -5.75
C ALA A 24 4.52 5.99 -6.67
N PHE A 25 4.20 5.88 -7.96
CA PHE A 25 5.06 5.21 -8.92
C PHE A 25 5.05 5.89 -10.30
N ALA A 26 6.13 5.71 -11.05
CA ALA A 26 6.23 6.14 -12.44
C ALA A 26 7.00 5.10 -13.26
N HIS A 27 6.66 4.99 -14.54
CA HIS A 27 7.42 4.16 -15.47
C HIS A 27 8.68 4.90 -15.93
N SER A 28 9.83 4.23 -16.01
CA SER A 28 11.12 4.87 -16.27
C SER A 28 11.24 5.53 -17.65
N THR A 29 10.39 5.14 -18.60
CA THR A 29 10.31 5.77 -19.93
C THR A 29 9.44 7.04 -19.93
N SER A 30 8.64 7.25 -18.87
CA SER A 30 7.71 8.37 -18.72
C SER A 30 7.83 8.96 -17.31
N PRO A 31 9.01 9.49 -16.90
CA PRO A 31 9.30 9.85 -15.52
C PRO A 31 8.45 11.01 -14.95
N ARG A 32 7.71 11.73 -15.81
CA ARG A 32 6.79 12.79 -15.41
C ARG A 32 5.34 12.31 -15.21
N ASP A 33 5.01 11.09 -15.65
CA ASP A 33 3.70 10.48 -15.45
C ASP A 33 3.69 9.71 -14.11
N VAL A 34 3.63 10.48 -13.02
CA VAL A 34 3.60 9.94 -11.65
C VAL A 34 2.17 9.63 -11.26
N LYS A 35 1.96 8.42 -10.73
CA LYS A 35 0.64 7.93 -10.27
C LYS A 35 0.69 7.68 -8.78
N LEU A 36 -0.28 8.24 -8.06
CA LEU A 36 -0.49 7.96 -6.64
C LEU A 36 -1.31 6.67 -6.51
N VAL A 37 -0.97 5.82 -5.54
CA VAL A 37 -1.78 4.67 -5.16
C VAL A 37 -2.99 5.18 -4.37
N MET A 38 -4.17 5.03 -4.98
CA MET A 38 -5.46 5.46 -4.41
C MET A 38 -6.33 4.28 -3.96
N THR A 39 -5.85 3.06 -4.15
CA THR A 39 -6.63 1.83 -3.90
C THR A 39 -5.81 0.91 -3.03
N TRP A 40 -6.29 0.69 -1.82
CA TRP A 40 -5.64 -0.15 -0.82
C TRP A 40 -6.52 -1.35 -0.47
N PRO A 41 -5.93 -2.52 -0.17
CA PRO A 41 -6.67 -3.63 0.40
C PRO A 41 -7.44 -3.19 1.65
N GLY A 42 -8.69 -3.62 1.78
CA GLY A 42 -9.56 -3.26 2.90
C GLY A 42 -10.19 -1.87 2.82
N ALA A 43 -9.72 -0.97 1.94
CA ALA A 43 -10.39 0.31 1.70
C ALA A 43 -11.77 0.06 1.05
N GLY A 44 -12.80 0.76 1.52
CA GLY A 44 -14.12 0.72 0.91
C GLY A 44 -14.06 1.13 -0.57
N THR A 45 -14.84 0.47 -1.43
CA THR A 45 -14.91 0.85 -2.86
C THR A 45 -15.35 2.31 -2.99
N GLY A 46 -14.48 3.15 -3.55
CA GLY A 46 -14.79 4.54 -3.84
C GLY A 46 -14.52 5.51 -2.69
N ASP A 47 -13.72 5.13 -1.68
CA ASP A 47 -13.27 6.09 -0.66
C ASP A 47 -12.35 7.16 -1.29
N PRO A 48 -12.78 8.44 -1.34
CA PRO A 48 -12.01 9.51 -1.95
C PRO A 48 -10.78 9.92 -1.11
N SER A 49 -10.60 9.38 0.10
CA SER A 49 -9.50 9.71 1.03
C SER A 49 -8.37 8.68 1.07
N ALA A 50 -8.38 7.68 0.18
CA ALA A 50 -7.41 6.58 0.13
C ALA A 50 -6.03 6.94 -0.50
N GLU A 51 -5.62 8.22 -0.46
CA GLU A 51 -4.29 8.69 -0.89
C GLU A 51 -3.16 8.10 -0.04
N GLN A 52 -3.49 7.75 1.21
CA GLN A 52 -2.60 7.15 2.19
C GLN A 52 -3.34 6.01 2.89
N VAL A 53 -2.63 5.24 3.71
CA VAL A 53 -3.16 4.09 4.45
C VAL A 53 -2.50 4.02 5.82
N PRO A 54 -3.18 3.59 6.90
CA PRO A 54 -2.58 3.54 8.23
C PRO A 54 -1.28 2.73 8.26
N THR A 55 -0.24 3.27 8.90
CA THR A 55 1.05 2.58 9.12
C THR A 55 0.93 1.61 10.30
N GLU A 56 0.02 0.65 10.20
CA GLU A 56 -0.32 -0.24 11.30
C GLU A 56 -0.47 -1.68 10.82
N VAL A 57 0.03 -2.61 11.62
CA VAL A 57 -0.05 -4.05 11.38
C VAL A 57 -0.63 -4.75 12.61
N HIS A 58 -1.63 -5.61 12.41
CA HIS A 58 -2.15 -6.49 13.45
C HIS A 58 -1.77 -7.92 13.15
N TYR A 59 -1.25 -8.61 14.16
CA TYR A 59 -0.99 -10.05 14.11
C TYR A 59 -2.22 -10.77 14.62
N THR A 60 -2.88 -11.54 13.75
CA THR A 60 -4.18 -12.16 14.05
C THR A 60 -4.05 -13.61 14.51
N ASN A 61 -2.91 -14.26 14.26
CA ASN A 61 -2.66 -15.64 14.70
C ASN A 61 -1.15 -15.93 14.75
N GLU A 62 -0.66 -16.42 15.89
CA GLU A 62 0.78 -16.66 16.11
C GLU A 62 1.31 -17.88 15.36
N GLU A 63 0.51 -18.95 15.20
CA GLU A 63 0.94 -20.20 14.56
C GLU A 63 1.06 -20.06 13.04
N SER A 64 0.04 -19.48 12.40
CA SER A 64 0.00 -19.25 10.95
C SER A 64 0.74 -17.98 10.54
N ARG A 65 1.12 -17.14 11.50
CA ARG A 65 1.69 -15.79 11.28
C ARG A 65 0.80 -14.95 10.36
N ALA A 66 -0.52 -15.12 10.45
CA ALA A 66 -1.47 -14.27 9.74
C ALA A 66 -1.35 -12.83 10.24
N ARG A 67 -1.38 -11.88 9.30
CA ARG A 67 -1.30 -10.45 9.58
C ARG A 67 -2.25 -9.68 8.66
N ARG A 68 -2.78 -8.58 9.18
CA ARG A 68 -3.56 -7.57 8.45
C ARG A 68 -2.84 -6.24 8.55
N TRP A 69 -2.96 -5.39 7.52
CA TRP A 69 -2.28 -4.10 7.48
C TRP A 69 -3.19 -3.00 6.96
N GLY A 70 -3.01 -1.78 7.47
CA GLY A 70 -3.73 -0.61 6.96
C GLY A 70 -5.24 -0.72 7.13
N TYR A 71 -6.00 -0.42 6.06
CA TYR A 71 -7.46 -0.45 6.07
C TYR A 71 -8.06 -1.86 6.24
N GLU A 72 -7.27 -2.92 6.12
CA GLU A 72 -7.75 -4.28 6.42
C GLU A 72 -8.12 -4.48 7.90
N LEU A 73 -7.70 -3.55 8.78
CA LEU A 73 -8.01 -3.55 10.21
C LEU A 73 -9.47 -3.15 10.50
N GLU A 74 -10.04 -2.24 9.71
CA GLU A 74 -11.38 -1.68 9.93
C GLU A 74 -12.51 -2.66 9.56
N ASN A 75 -12.22 -3.63 8.68
CA ASN A 75 -13.16 -4.69 8.32
C ASN A 75 -13.25 -5.83 9.37
N SER A 76 -12.74 -5.59 10.59
CA SER A 76 -12.93 -6.50 11.73
C SER A 76 -14.37 -6.43 12.25
N SER A 77 -15.32 -6.94 11.46
CA SER A 77 -16.58 -7.39 12.05
C SER A 77 -16.26 -8.33 13.21
N THR A 78 -16.97 -8.12 14.31
CA THR A 78 -16.84 -8.65 15.68
C THR A 78 -16.78 -10.18 15.83
N ALA A 79 -16.62 -10.94 14.74
CA ALA A 79 -16.60 -12.40 14.70
C ALA A 79 -15.26 -13.02 15.13
N ASP A 80 -14.15 -12.30 15.04
CA ASP A 80 -12.82 -12.81 15.45
C ASP A 80 -12.55 -12.64 16.96
N ALA A 81 -13.36 -11.85 17.68
CA ALA A 81 -13.18 -11.59 19.12
C ALA A 81 -13.80 -12.66 20.04
N LEU A 82 -14.36 -13.74 19.49
CA LEU A 82 -15.09 -14.79 20.21
C LEU A 82 -14.51 -16.21 20.01
N LYS A 83 -13.23 -16.34 19.67
CA LYS A 83 -12.54 -17.64 19.65
C LYS A 83 -11.39 -17.70 20.63
#